data_AF-S9NTA5-F1
#
_entry.id   AF-S9NTA5-F1
#
_cell.length_a   1.000
_cell.length_b   1.000
_cell.length_c   1.000
_cell.angle_alpha   90.00
_cell.angle_beta   90.00
_cell.angle_gamma   90.00
#
_symmetry.space_group_name_H-M   'P 1'
#
loop_
_entity.id
_entity.type
_entity.pdbx_description
1 polymer ?
#
loop_
_entity_poly.entity_id
_entity_poly.type
_entity_poly.pdbx_seq_one_letter_code
_entity_poly.pdbx_strand_id
1 'polypeptide(L)'
;MKNTLLQALALALLLLTTPALAQDTARVPTPDARFLHLQVPDVPLVDQHGQQVRLWSDLVRGQTVAINFIFTRCKTICSPMTATLSRVSKELGPDSPVRFISITLDVANDTPERLAQFAAPFAPGPRWSFLTGEPARVKEALVALGGYTSDKEAHRPFVLVGNATADKWLRVEGLGSASAILEGIREVRAASAPPPELDPASARYFTNTELVDQHGKTHRFYEDLIRGRKVLINFAFTSCQGICSPMTRHLAEVQKKLGGRVGKDITMITLSVDPANDTPETLARFAKKFDVGPGWYFLTGAPENVSLVLKKLGGYTDEPGTHSSTLLIGDAATGMWVKAAAMSDVDHLVYTVEHLDDPR
;
A
#
# COMPACT_ATOMS: atom_id res chain seq x y z
N MET A 1 -71.07 -53.13 -5.30
CA MET A 1 -69.89 -53.82 -4.74
C MET A 1 -68.68 -52.92 -4.90
N LYS A 2 -68.09 -52.48 -3.77
CA LYS A 2 -66.68 -52.07 -3.50
C LYS A 2 -66.02 -51.07 -4.49
N ASN A 3 -65.74 -49.82 -4.04
CA ASN A 3 -64.43 -49.32 -3.55
C ASN A 3 -63.32 -49.40 -4.63
N THR A 4 -62.49 -48.42 -4.97
CA THR A 4 -61.73 -47.41 -4.18
C THR A 4 -60.87 -46.64 -5.22
N LEU A 5 -60.88 -45.29 -5.27
CA LEU A 5 -59.84 -44.34 -4.80
C LEU A 5 -58.54 -44.18 -5.65
N LEU A 6 -58.17 -42.90 -5.85
CA LEU A 6 -56.84 -42.30 -6.17
C LEU A 6 -56.40 -42.39 -7.66
N GLN A 7 -55.83 -41.36 -8.33
CA GLN A 7 -55.04 -40.22 -7.87
C GLN A 7 -54.92 -39.18 -9.01
N ALA A 8 -54.88 -37.88 -8.64
CA ALA A 8 -54.63 -36.76 -9.55
C ALA A 8 -53.14 -36.71 -9.96
N LEU A 9 -52.87 -36.56 -11.26
CA LEU A 9 -51.53 -36.35 -11.80
C LEU A 9 -51.31 -34.84 -12.01
N ALA A 10 -50.57 -34.21 -11.11
CA ALA A 10 -50.10 -32.84 -11.29
C ALA A 10 -48.80 -32.86 -12.12
N LEU A 11 -48.83 -32.21 -13.27
CA LEU A 11 -47.71 -32.08 -14.20
C LEU A 11 -46.77 -30.96 -13.69
N ALA A 12 -45.65 -31.33 -13.07
CA ALA A 12 -44.61 -30.39 -12.66
C ALA A 12 -43.62 -30.17 -13.81
N LEU A 13 -43.68 -28.98 -14.43
CA LEU A 13 -42.78 -28.52 -15.48
C LEU A 13 -41.44 -28.09 -14.83
N LEU A 14 -40.40 -28.92 -14.91
CA LEU A 14 -39.04 -28.54 -14.49
C LEU A 14 -38.40 -27.59 -15.53
N LEU A 15 -38.22 -26.33 -15.15
CA LEU A 15 -37.37 -25.37 -15.85
C LEU A 15 -35.91 -25.70 -15.58
N LEU A 16 -35.20 -26.17 -16.60
CA LEU A 16 -33.74 -26.33 -16.62
C LEU A 16 -33.09 -24.94 -16.75
N THR A 17 -32.64 -24.35 -15.65
CA THR A 17 -31.73 -23.21 -15.68
C THR A 17 -30.30 -23.72 -15.62
N THR A 18 -29.64 -23.75 -16.77
CA THR A 18 -28.18 -23.92 -16.84
C THR A 18 -27.53 -22.59 -16.43
N PRO A 19 -26.68 -22.54 -15.39
CA PRO A 19 -25.87 -21.36 -15.17
C PRO A 19 -24.77 -21.35 -16.23
N ALA A 20 -24.84 -20.37 -17.13
CA ALA A 20 -23.76 -20.06 -18.04
C ALA A 20 -22.50 -19.74 -17.22
N LEU A 21 -21.44 -20.54 -17.42
CA LEU A 21 -20.10 -20.24 -16.93
C LEU A 21 -19.62 -18.98 -17.66
N ALA A 22 -19.80 -17.82 -17.01
CA ALA A 22 -19.05 -16.63 -17.33
C ALA A 22 -17.58 -16.95 -17.03
N GLN A 23 -16.78 -17.10 -18.09
CA GLN A 23 -15.33 -17.18 -17.98
C GLN A 23 -14.84 -15.83 -17.47
N ASP A 24 -14.65 -15.73 -16.16
CA ASP A 24 -14.03 -14.58 -15.53
C ASP A 24 -12.52 -14.67 -15.82
N THR A 25 -12.11 -14.07 -16.93
CA THR A 25 -10.70 -13.85 -17.23
C THR A 25 -10.15 -12.95 -16.15
N ALA A 26 -9.46 -13.55 -15.17
CA ALA A 26 -8.75 -12.83 -14.12
C ALA A 26 -7.84 -11.77 -14.77
N ARG A 27 -8.23 -10.50 -14.67
CA ARG A 27 -7.37 -9.38 -15.03
C ARG A 27 -6.21 -9.36 -14.05
N VAL A 28 -5.00 -9.55 -14.59
CA VAL A 28 -3.74 -9.23 -13.94
C VAL A 28 -3.82 -7.80 -13.39
N PRO A 29 -3.58 -7.54 -12.09
CA PRO A 29 -3.56 -6.19 -11.58
C PRO A 29 -2.44 -5.39 -12.26
N THR A 30 -2.84 -4.35 -12.97
CA THR A 30 -1.96 -3.29 -13.48
C THR A 30 -1.22 -2.59 -12.34
N PRO A 31 -0.08 -1.91 -12.63
CA PRO A 31 0.56 -0.98 -11.69
C PRO A 31 -0.50 -0.08 -11.04
N ASP A 32 -0.33 0.24 -9.76
CA ASP A 32 -1.28 1.00 -8.94
C ASP A 32 -1.77 2.24 -9.69
N ALA A 33 -2.88 2.12 -10.43
CA ALA A 33 -3.18 2.98 -11.59
C ALA A 33 -3.56 4.41 -11.21
N ARG A 34 -3.56 4.71 -9.90
CA ARG A 34 -3.79 6.03 -9.34
C ARG A 34 -2.55 6.92 -9.33
N PHE A 35 -1.36 6.36 -9.10
CA PHE A 35 -0.14 7.16 -9.01
C PHE A 35 0.48 7.39 -10.39
N LEU A 36 0.74 8.65 -10.71
CA LEU A 36 1.52 9.07 -11.85
C LEU A 36 3.01 8.99 -11.51
N HIS A 37 3.83 8.72 -12.53
CA HIS A 37 5.28 8.79 -12.48
C HIS A 37 5.73 10.02 -13.26
N LEU A 38 6.41 10.96 -12.61
CA LEU A 38 6.79 12.25 -13.20
C LEU A 38 8.26 12.54 -12.94
N GLN A 39 8.99 12.84 -14.00
CA GLN A 39 10.36 13.34 -13.92
C GLN A 39 10.31 14.86 -13.88
N VAL A 40 10.57 15.43 -12.69
CA VAL A 40 10.53 16.88 -12.49
C VAL A 40 11.92 17.47 -12.79
N PRO A 41 12.05 18.38 -13.77
CA PRO A 41 13.35 18.91 -14.18
C PRO A 41 13.87 19.96 -13.18
N ASP A 42 15.18 20.07 -13.06
CA ASP A 42 15.84 21.05 -12.20
C ASP A 42 16.05 22.41 -12.90
N VAL A 43 14.94 23.02 -13.34
CA VAL A 43 14.98 24.29 -14.08
C VAL A 43 15.04 25.50 -13.13
N PRO A 44 15.78 26.56 -13.50
CA PRO A 44 15.75 27.82 -12.77
C PRO A 44 14.45 28.59 -13.08
N LEU A 45 13.77 29.01 -12.02
CA LEU A 45 12.56 29.84 -12.02
C LEU A 45 12.78 31.04 -11.09
N VAL A 46 11.82 31.97 -11.07
CA VAL A 46 11.83 33.17 -10.22
C VAL A 46 10.56 33.18 -9.38
N ASP A 47 10.70 33.36 -8.07
CA ASP A 47 9.57 33.44 -7.15
C ASP A 47 8.93 34.83 -7.09
N GLN A 48 7.86 34.99 -6.30
CA GLN A 48 7.17 36.26 -6.11
C GLN A 48 8.00 37.35 -5.44
N HIS A 49 9.13 37.00 -4.83
CA HIS A 49 10.07 37.93 -4.20
C HIS A 49 11.22 38.32 -5.12
N GLY A 50 11.22 37.83 -6.37
CA GLY A 50 12.28 38.05 -7.34
C GLY A 50 13.51 37.15 -7.10
N GLN A 51 13.41 36.15 -6.24
CA GLN A 51 14.51 35.23 -5.95
C GLN A 51 14.54 34.12 -6.98
N GLN A 52 15.74 33.79 -7.46
CA GLN A 52 15.94 32.64 -8.34
C GLN A 52 15.90 31.36 -7.50
N VAL A 53 15.08 30.40 -7.92
CA VAL A 53 14.91 29.09 -7.28
C VAL A 53 14.98 27.99 -8.32
N ARG A 54 15.42 26.81 -7.94
CA ARG A 54 15.43 25.62 -8.78
C ARG A 54 14.29 24.69 -8.43
N LEU A 55 13.50 24.30 -9.44
CA LEU A 55 12.27 23.53 -9.23
C LEU A 55 12.54 22.20 -8.51
N TRP A 56 13.55 21.44 -8.93
CA TRP A 56 13.85 20.16 -8.30
C TRP A 56 14.60 20.32 -6.99
N SER A 57 15.81 20.91 -7.02
CA SER A 57 16.70 20.90 -5.87
C SER A 57 16.16 21.65 -4.67
N ASP A 58 15.46 22.77 -4.90
CA ASP A 58 15.09 23.70 -3.83
C ASP A 58 13.65 23.51 -3.37
N LEU A 59 12.75 23.11 -4.29
CA LEU A 59 11.32 23.08 -4.01
C LEU A 59 10.75 21.66 -3.84
N VAL A 60 11.07 20.71 -4.73
CA VAL A 60 10.38 19.40 -4.71
C VAL A 60 11.20 18.24 -4.13
N ARG A 61 12.54 18.30 -4.14
CA ARG A 61 13.40 17.20 -3.67
C ARG A 61 13.12 16.89 -2.20
N GLY A 62 12.67 15.66 -1.93
CA GLY A 62 12.38 15.16 -0.58
C GLY A 62 11.20 15.84 0.12
N GLN A 63 10.44 16.69 -0.57
CA GLN A 63 9.27 17.37 -0.03
C GLN A 63 7.99 16.72 -0.58
N THR A 64 6.93 16.70 0.24
CA THR A 64 5.58 16.54 -0.30
C THR A 64 5.11 17.90 -0.77
N VAL A 65 4.67 17.99 -2.01
CA VAL A 65 4.27 19.24 -2.65
C VAL A 65 2.83 19.20 -3.13
N ALA A 66 2.14 20.33 -3.06
CA ALA A 66 0.85 20.57 -3.70
C ALA A 66 1.00 21.72 -4.70
N ILE A 67 0.78 21.43 -5.98
CA ILE A 67 1.07 22.33 -7.10
C ILE A 67 -0.23 22.68 -7.82
N ASN A 68 -0.49 23.96 -8.05
CA ASN A 68 -1.49 24.42 -9.00
C ASN A 68 -0.88 25.31 -10.09
N PHE A 69 -1.62 25.46 -11.18
CA PHE A 69 -1.24 26.29 -12.31
C PHE A 69 -2.21 27.47 -12.39
N ILE A 70 -1.67 28.69 -12.41
CA ILE A 70 -2.47 29.91 -12.31
C ILE A 70 -2.01 30.95 -13.33
N PHE A 71 -2.77 32.02 -13.52
CA PHE A 71 -2.22 33.26 -14.05
C PHE A 71 -2.98 34.45 -13.48
N THR A 72 -2.29 35.56 -13.23
CA THR A 72 -2.82 36.66 -12.39
C THR A 72 -4.04 37.37 -13.00
N ARG A 73 -4.23 37.25 -14.31
CA ARG A 73 -5.33 37.86 -15.06
C ARG A 73 -6.58 36.99 -15.16
N CYS A 74 -6.53 35.74 -14.71
CA CYS A 74 -7.69 34.85 -14.71
C CYS A 74 -8.79 35.43 -13.80
N LYS A 75 -10.02 35.51 -14.31
CA LYS A 75 -11.18 36.07 -13.58
C LYS A 75 -12.15 35.01 -13.05
N THR A 76 -11.84 33.74 -13.24
CA THR A 76 -12.74 32.62 -12.93
C THR A 76 -12.15 31.73 -11.84
N ILE A 77 -11.34 30.74 -12.22
CA ILE A 77 -11.04 29.55 -11.42
C ILE A 77 -9.77 29.71 -10.57
N CYS A 78 -8.80 30.53 -11.00
CA CYS A 78 -7.52 30.65 -10.28
C CYS A 78 -7.68 31.17 -8.83
N SER A 79 -8.52 32.18 -8.60
CA SER A 79 -8.77 32.72 -7.25
C SER A 79 -9.42 31.71 -6.30
N PRO A 80 -10.54 31.03 -6.64
CA PRO A 80 -11.14 30.03 -5.76
C PRO A 80 -10.22 28.83 -5.51
N MET A 81 -9.47 28.34 -6.50
CA MET A 81 -8.49 27.25 -6.27
C MET A 81 -7.37 27.66 -5.33
N THR A 82 -6.86 28.88 -5.49
CA THR A 82 -5.81 29.42 -4.60
C THR A 82 -6.36 29.63 -3.19
N ALA A 83 -7.63 30.04 -3.04
CA ALA A 83 -8.29 30.08 -1.74
C ALA A 83 -8.42 28.68 -1.10
N THR A 84 -8.73 27.64 -1.88
CA THR A 84 -8.75 26.26 -1.39
C THR A 84 -7.38 25.83 -0.88
N LEU A 85 -6.29 26.10 -1.60
CA LEU A 85 -4.92 25.78 -1.14
C LEU A 85 -4.54 26.56 0.12
N SER A 86 -4.98 27.82 0.25
CA SER A 86 -4.82 28.60 1.49
C SER A 86 -5.54 27.94 2.67
N ARG A 87 -6.76 27.42 2.45
CA ARG A 87 -7.47 26.64 3.46
C ARG A 87 -6.72 25.35 3.82
N VAL A 88 -6.26 24.57 2.84
CA VAL A 88 -5.47 23.36 3.08
C VAL A 88 -4.20 23.67 3.88
N SER A 89 -3.46 24.73 3.50
CA SER A 89 -2.26 25.16 4.23
C SER A 89 -2.56 25.54 5.67
N LYS A 90 -3.70 26.18 5.95
CA LYS A 90 -4.12 26.52 7.32
C LYS A 90 -4.51 25.29 8.12
N GLU A 91 -5.24 24.35 7.52
CA GLU A 91 -5.66 23.10 8.17
C GLU A 91 -4.47 22.18 8.50
N LEU A 92 -3.42 22.18 7.67
CA LEU A 92 -2.18 21.45 7.94
C LEU A 92 -1.34 22.05 9.08
N GLY A 93 -1.54 23.33 9.40
CA GLY A 93 -0.79 24.05 10.42
C GLY A 93 0.61 24.52 9.99
N PRO A 94 1.22 25.42 10.78
CA PRO A 94 2.50 26.07 10.44
C PRO A 94 3.70 25.12 10.42
N ASP A 95 3.64 24.04 11.19
CA ASP A 95 4.72 23.05 11.30
C ASP A 95 4.69 21.98 10.19
N SER A 96 3.70 22.04 9.30
CA SER A 96 3.55 21.07 8.23
C SER A 96 4.76 21.07 7.30
N PRO A 97 5.32 19.88 6.97
CA PRO A 97 6.42 19.77 6.03
C PRO A 97 5.97 19.90 4.56
N VAL A 98 4.67 20.11 4.30
CA VAL A 98 4.15 20.24 2.93
C VAL A 98 4.52 21.60 2.34
N ARG A 99 4.94 21.61 1.07
CA ARG A 99 5.22 22.83 0.30
C ARG A 99 4.15 23.07 -0.75
N PHE A 100 3.72 24.32 -0.89
CA PHE A 100 2.77 24.74 -1.91
C PHE A 100 3.51 25.46 -3.04
N ILE A 101 3.12 25.18 -4.29
CA ILE A 101 3.74 25.78 -5.46
C ILE A 101 2.65 26.22 -6.43
N SER A 102 2.71 27.46 -6.89
CA SER A 102 1.80 27.99 -7.88
C SER A 102 2.59 28.46 -9.09
N ILE A 103 2.44 27.83 -10.26
CA ILE A 103 3.25 28.15 -11.45
C ILE A 103 2.40 28.93 -12.46
N THR A 104 2.92 30.03 -13.01
CA THR A 104 2.18 30.82 -14.00
C THR A 104 2.03 30.10 -15.35
N LEU A 105 0.85 30.20 -15.96
CA LEU A 105 0.57 29.87 -17.36
C LEU A 105 0.75 31.07 -18.31
N ASP A 106 1.03 32.26 -17.77
CA ASP A 106 1.09 33.54 -18.50
C ASP A 106 2.39 34.30 -18.20
N VAL A 107 3.52 33.61 -18.38
CA VAL A 107 4.88 34.14 -18.16
C VAL A 107 5.17 35.49 -18.84
N ALA A 108 4.50 35.78 -19.96
CA ALA A 108 4.65 37.05 -20.66
C ALA A 108 4.07 38.26 -19.89
N ASN A 109 3.18 38.02 -18.92
CA ASN A 109 2.48 39.07 -18.18
C ASN A 109 2.67 38.95 -16.67
N ASP A 110 2.87 37.75 -16.13
CA ASP A 110 3.00 37.51 -14.71
C ASP A 110 4.46 37.70 -14.25
N THR A 111 4.80 38.94 -13.90
CA THR A 111 6.07 39.30 -13.23
C THR A 111 6.05 38.87 -11.75
N PRO A 112 7.21 38.79 -11.08
CA PRO A 112 7.27 38.54 -9.64
C PRO A 112 6.36 39.44 -8.82
N GLU A 113 6.32 40.74 -9.12
CA GLU A 113 5.49 41.72 -8.40
C GLU A 113 4.00 41.46 -8.60
N ARG A 114 3.58 41.07 -9.81
CA ARG A 114 2.18 40.71 -10.08
C ARG A 114 1.78 39.42 -9.38
N LEU A 115 2.68 38.44 -9.34
CA LEU A 115 2.46 37.21 -8.56
C LEU A 115 2.35 37.51 -7.06
N ALA A 116 3.19 38.40 -6.53
CA ALA A 116 3.10 38.85 -5.13
C ALA A 116 1.76 39.54 -4.84
N GLN A 117 1.32 40.43 -5.74
CA GLN A 117 0.01 41.10 -5.62
C GLN A 117 -1.16 40.11 -5.69
N PHE A 118 -1.11 39.15 -6.60
CA PHE A 118 -2.12 38.08 -6.70
C PHE A 118 -2.14 37.20 -5.45
N ALA A 119 -0.98 36.88 -4.89
CA ALA A 119 -0.85 35.98 -3.74
C ALA A 119 -1.30 36.63 -2.42
N ALA A 120 -1.15 37.96 -2.27
CA ALA A 120 -1.37 38.67 -1.01
C ALA A 120 -2.71 38.38 -0.30
N PRO A 121 -3.88 38.33 -0.96
CA PRO A 121 -5.16 38.04 -0.31
C PRO A 121 -5.24 36.64 0.30
N PHE A 122 -4.40 35.70 -0.14
CA PHE A 122 -4.39 34.32 0.33
C PHE A 122 -3.44 34.10 1.52
N ALA A 123 -2.66 35.12 1.89
CA ALA A 123 -1.66 35.10 2.96
C ALA A 123 -0.75 33.85 2.88
N PRO A 124 0.01 33.67 1.79
CA PRO A 124 0.89 32.52 1.64
C PRO A 124 1.92 32.48 2.77
N GLY A 125 2.07 31.31 3.41
CA GLY A 125 3.13 31.07 4.38
C GLY A 125 4.51 30.94 3.71
N PRO A 126 5.59 30.81 4.51
CA PRO A 126 6.97 30.73 3.99
C PRO A 126 7.24 29.48 3.13
N ARG A 127 6.35 28.49 3.16
CA ARG A 127 6.41 27.26 2.36
C ARG A 127 5.52 27.32 1.12
N TRP A 128 5.10 28.51 0.66
CA TRP A 128 4.35 28.67 -0.59
C TRP A 128 5.07 29.61 -1.55
N SER A 129 5.46 29.08 -2.71
CA SER A 129 6.12 29.83 -3.77
C SER A 129 5.21 30.02 -4.98
N PHE A 130 5.15 31.23 -5.52
CA PHE A 130 4.49 31.56 -6.78
C PHE A 130 5.58 31.82 -7.82
N LEU A 131 5.60 31.05 -8.90
CA LEU A 131 6.74 30.95 -9.81
C LEU A 131 6.43 31.49 -11.20
N THR A 132 7.38 32.27 -11.73
CA THR A 132 7.50 32.73 -13.11
C THR A 132 8.95 32.55 -13.58
N GLY A 133 9.36 33.14 -14.70
CA GLY A 133 10.75 33.14 -15.13
C GLY A 133 10.93 33.27 -16.63
N GLU A 134 12.00 32.68 -17.14
CA GLU A 134 12.26 32.64 -18.57
C GLU A 134 11.20 31.74 -19.27
N PRO A 135 10.57 32.19 -20.38
CA PRO A 135 9.46 31.48 -20.99
C PRO A 135 9.74 30.01 -21.36
N ALA A 136 10.93 29.68 -21.86
CA ALA A 136 11.27 28.30 -22.18
C ALA A 136 11.40 27.43 -20.92
N ARG A 137 11.97 27.96 -19.81
CA ARG A 137 12.04 27.26 -18.52
C ARG A 137 10.69 27.06 -17.85
N VAL A 138 9.82 28.07 -17.87
CA VAL A 138 8.45 27.91 -17.36
C VAL A 138 7.72 26.85 -18.17
N LYS A 139 7.82 26.89 -19.50
CA LYS A 139 7.22 25.87 -20.38
C LYS A 139 7.74 24.46 -20.09
N GLU A 140 9.05 24.30 -19.89
CA GLU A 140 9.69 23.02 -19.53
C GLU A 140 9.09 22.44 -18.24
N ALA A 141 8.95 23.26 -17.19
CA ALA A 141 8.29 22.86 -15.94
C ALA A 141 6.82 22.46 -16.14
N LEU A 142 6.06 23.28 -16.88
CA LEU A 142 4.64 23.03 -17.14
C LEU A 142 4.41 21.72 -17.91
N VAL A 143 5.25 21.42 -18.90
CA VAL A 143 5.16 20.17 -19.67
C VAL A 143 5.44 18.98 -18.76
N ALA A 144 6.51 19.03 -17.96
CA ALA A 144 6.89 17.93 -17.06
C ALA A 144 5.81 17.64 -16.00
N LEU A 145 5.17 18.69 -15.46
CA LEU A 145 4.13 18.55 -14.44
C LEU A 145 2.72 18.32 -15.04
N GLY A 146 2.60 18.32 -16.36
CA GLY A 146 1.33 18.15 -17.08
C GLY A 146 0.39 19.35 -17.01
N GLY A 147 0.89 20.53 -16.63
CA GLY A 147 0.15 21.80 -16.57
C GLY A 147 0.20 22.63 -17.87
N TYR A 148 0.99 22.21 -18.87
CA TYR A 148 1.09 22.94 -20.13
C TYR A 148 -0.19 22.84 -20.97
N THR A 149 -0.60 23.98 -21.53
CA THR A 149 -1.71 24.10 -22.48
C THR A 149 -1.35 25.09 -23.59
N SER A 150 -1.85 24.87 -24.80
CA SER A 150 -1.77 25.86 -25.89
C SER A 150 -2.77 27.00 -25.74
N ASP A 151 -3.88 26.75 -25.03
CA ASP A 151 -4.90 27.74 -24.69
C ASP A 151 -5.08 27.76 -23.17
N LYS A 152 -4.61 28.84 -22.54
CA LYS A 152 -4.71 29.03 -21.09
C LYS A 152 -6.14 29.27 -20.60
N GLU A 153 -7.09 29.62 -21.46
CA GLU A 153 -8.49 29.76 -21.06
C GLU A 153 -9.24 28.41 -21.11
N ALA A 154 -8.74 27.44 -21.88
CA ALA A 154 -9.38 26.13 -22.09
C ALA A 154 -8.75 24.98 -21.27
N HIS A 155 -7.93 25.28 -20.26
CA HIS A 155 -7.25 24.25 -19.48
C HIS A 155 -8.16 23.61 -18.42
N ARG A 156 -7.95 22.31 -18.17
CA ARG A 156 -8.62 21.62 -17.08
C ARG A 156 -7.95 21.99 -15.76
N PRO A 157 -8.69 22.49 -14.76
CA PRO A 157 -8.13 22.76 -13.45
C PRO A 157 -7.83 21.44 -12.74
N PHE A 158 -6.67 21.36 -12.10
CA PHE A 158 -6.32 20.29 -11.17
C PHE A 158 -5.27 20.80 -10.18
N VAL A 159 -5.15 20.11 -9.05
CA VAL A 159 -4.01 20.23 -8.14
C VAL A 159 -3.18 18.96 -8.25
N LEU A 160 -1.88 19.12 -8.50
CA LEU A 160 -0.94 18.01 -8.50
C LEU A 160 -0.34 17.87 -7.10
N VAL A 161 -0.55 16.74 -6.46
CA VAL A 161 0.07 16.41 -5.17
C VAL A 161 1.14 15.36 -5.40
N GLY A 162 2.33 15.51 -4.84
CA GLY A 162 3.34 14.46 -5.02
C GLY A 162 4.59 14.59 -4.18
N ASN A 163 5.41 13.56 -4.24
CA ASN A 163 6.75 13.51 -3.70
C ASN A 163 7.70 13.06 -4.81
N ALA A 164 8.60 13.96 -5.18
CA ALA A 164 9.46 13.78 -6.33
C ALA A 164 10.52 12.70 -6.10
N THR A 165 11.01 12.55 -4.87
CA THR A 165 12.01 11.52 -4.51
C THR A 165 11.41 10.12 -4.49
N ALA A 166 10.16 9.98 -4.04
CA ALA A 166 9.46 8.70 -4.01
C ALA A 166 8.79 8.34 -5.36
N ASP A 167 8.79 9.27 -6.31
CA ASP A 167 8.08 9.18 -7.59
C ASP A 167 6.62 8.75 -7.42
N LYS A 168 5.92 9.43 -6.51
CA LYS A 168 4.49 9.24 -6.22
C LYS A 168 3.76 10.55 -6.45
N TRP A 169 2.88 10.55 -7.45
CA TRP A 169 2.12 11.74 -7.83
C TRP A 169 0.64 11.42 -8.02
N LEU A 170 -0.23 12.32 -7.58
CA LEU A 170 -1.68 12.23 -7.72
C LEU A 170 -2.21 13.53 -8.32
N ARG A 171 -3.20 13.41 -9.22
CA ARG A 171 -3.99 14.55 -9.69
C ARG A 171 -5.31 14.59 -8.95
N VAL A 172 -5.55 15.70 -8.27
CA VAL A 172 -6.85 16.03 -7.70
C VAL A 172 -7.58 16.88 -8.75
N GLU A 173 -8.48 16.23 -9.50
CA GLU A 173 -9.19 16.83 -10.63
C GLU A 173 -10.16 17.95 -10.22
N GLY A 174 -10.36 18.91 -11.13
CA GLY A 174 -11.32 20.00 -10.96
C GLY A 174 -10.82 21.12 -10.05
N LEU A 175 -11.76 21.77 -9.35
CA LEU A 175 -11.42 22.81 -8.36
C LEU A 175 -10.76 22.26 -7.10
N GLY A 176 -10.86 20.93 -6.88
CA GLY A 176 -10.42 20.24 -5.66
C GLY A 176 -11.13 20.75 -4.41
N SER A 177 -11.82 19.89 -3.65
CA SER A 177 -12.21 20.29 -2.29
C SER A 177 -10.96 20.29 -1.40
N ALA A 178 -10.94 21.11 -0.34
CA ALA A 178 -9.84 21.10 0.63
C ALA A 178 -9.63 19.67 1.18
N SER A 179 -10.72 18.94 1.45
CA SER A 179 -10.68 17.54 1.89
C SER A 179 -10.06 16.60 0.87
N ALA A 180 -10.35 16.76 -0.43
CA ALA A 180 -9.74 15.92 -1.47
C ALA A 180 -8.24 16.17 -1.62
N ILE A 181 -7.80 17.43 -1.49
CA ILE A 181 -6.37 17.77 -1.52
C ILE A 181 -5.67 17.23 -0.27
N LEU A 182 -6.28 17.36 0.91
CA LEU A 182 -5.75 16.80 2.15
C LEU A 182 -5.64 15.27 2.08
N GLU A 183 -6.63 14.60 1.49
CA GLU A 183 -6.56 13.15 1.25
C GLU A 183 -5.42 12.79 0.29
N GLY A 184 -5.30 13.49 -0.85
CA GLY A 184 -4.17 13.28 -1.76
C GLY A 184 -2.81 13.49 -1.09
N ILE A 185 -2.69 14.47 -0.19
CA ILE A 185 -1.48 14.70 0.62
C ILE A 185 -1.24 13.53 1.57
N ARG A 186 -2.27 13.03 2.26
CA ARG A 186 -2.16 11.86 3.15
C ARG A 186 -1.70 10.62 2.37
N GLU A 187 -2.34 10.32 1.24
CA GLU A 187 -2.01 9.18 0.39
C GLU A 187 -0.57 9.26 -0.13
N VAL A 188 -0.15 10.40 -0.68
CA VAL A 188 1.23 10.60 -1.14
C VAL A 188 2.22 10.47 0.01
N ARG A 189 1.94 11.05 1.18
CA ARG A 189 2.84 10.95 2.33
C ARG A 189 2.97 9.52 2.84
N ALA A 190 1.87 8.77 2.91
CA ALA A 190 1.90 7.35 3.27
C ALA A 190 2.70 6.53 2.26
N ALA A 191 2.46 6.74 0.96
CA ALA A 191 3.16 6.05 -0.12
C ALA A 191 4.64 6.45 -0.27
N SER A 192 5.02 7.63 0.25
CA SER A 192 6.38 8.18 0.21
C SER A 192 7.11 8.10 1.54
N ALA A 193 6.45 7.60 2.59
CA ALA A 193 7.10 7.35 3.85
C ALA A 193 8.23 6.34 3.59
N PRO A 194 9.46 6.58 4.10
CA PRO A 194 10.42 5.50 4.23
C PRO A 194 9.71 4.33 4.92
N PRO A 195 9.99 3.07 4.55
CA PRO A 195 9.57 1.94 5.38
C PRO A 195 9.94 2.30 6.82
N PRO A 196 9.00 2.23 7.78
CA PRO A 196 9.26 2.64 9.15
C PRO A 196 10.59 2.05 9.59
N GLU A 197 11.45 2.90 10.15
CA GLU A 197 12.79 2.48 10.57
C GLU A 197 12.60 1.38 11.62
N LEU A 198 12.89 0.14 11.20
CA LEU A 198 12.42 -1.04 11.90
C LEU A 198 13.15 -1.16 13.23
N ASP A 199 12.37 -1.47 14.27
CA ASP A 199 12.84 -1.65 15.64
C ASP A 199 14.07 -2.59 15.70
N PRO A 200 15.25 -2.10 16.16
CA PRO A 200 16.44 -2.91 16.36
C PRO A 200 16.21 -4.11 17.28
N ALA A 201 15.20 -4.07 18.17
CA ALA A 201 14.86 -5.18 19.03
C ALA A 201 14.19 -6.32 18.26
N SER A 202 13.34 -6.03 17.27
CA SER A 202 12.74 -7.03 16.38
C SER A 202 13.80 -7.80 15.57
N ALA A 203 14.78 -7.08 14.99
CA ALA A 203 15.90 -7.71 14.28
C ALA A 203 16.75 -8.62 15.20
N ARG A 204 17.02 -8.18 16.44
CA ARG A 204 17.72 -8.97 17.46
C ARG A 204 16.91 -10.18 17.94
N TYR A 205 15.59 -10.04 18.03
CA TYR A 205 14.71 -11.09 18.52
C TYR A 205 14.53 -12.19 17.47
N PHE A 206 14.12 -11.87 16.24
CA PHE A 206 13.85 -12.87 15.20
C PHE A 206 15.12 -13.44 14.57
N THR A 207 16.20 -12.67 14.51
CA THR A 207 17.50 -13.04 13.92
C THR A 207 17.45 -13.40 12.42
N ASN A 208 18.61 -13.40 11.76
CA ASN A 208 18.75 -13.89 10.38
C ASN A 208 19.16 -15.37 10.34
N THR A 209 18.61 -16.17 11.25
CA THR A 209 18.80 -17.62 11.20
C THR A 209 18.34 -18.14 9.85
N GLU A 210 19.18 -18.91 9.17
CA GLU A 210 18.89 -19.42 7.84
C GLU A 210 17.95 -20.63 7.92
N LEU A 211 16.85 -20.57 7.16
CA LEU A 211 15.87 -21.62 7.01
C LEU A 211 15.68 -21.91 5.51
N VAL A 212 15.16 -23.09 5.19
CA VAL A 212 14.93 -23.55 3.82
C VAL A 212 13.44 -23.71 3.60
N ASP A 213 12.92 -23.15 2.50
CA ASP A 213 11.52 -23.28 2.14
C ASP A 213 11.20 -24.58 1.39
N GLN A 214 9.91 -24.80 1.10
CA GLN A 214 9.43 -25.96 0.34
C GLN A 214 10.02 -26.07 -1.07
N HIS A 215 10.57 -25.00 -1.63
CA HIS A 215 11.20 -24.99 -2.96
C HIS A 215 12.71 -25.24 -2.89
N GLY A 216 13.25 -25.52 -1.70
CA GLY A 216 14.68 -25.70 -1.47
C GLY A 216 15.45 -24.37 -1.44
N LYS A 217 14.76 -23.23 -1.37
CA LYS A 217 15.41 -21.91 -1.30
C LYS A 217 15.71 -21.55 0.15
N THR A 218 16.95 -21.14 0.40
CA THR A 218 17.37 -20.59 1.69
C THR A 218 16.89 -19.15 1.85
N HIS A 219 16.42 -18.82 3.06
CA HIS A 219 15.98 -17.49 3.48
C HIS A 219 16.59 -17.13 4.83
N ARG A 220 16.95 -15.86 4.99
CA ARG A 220 17.25 -15.26 6.28
C ARG A 220 15.94 -14.91 6.95
N PHE A 221 15.63 -15.57 8.07
CA PHE A 221 14.30 -15.55 8.67
C PHE A 221 13.74 -14.15 8.90
N TYR A 222 14.53 -13.23 9.46
CA TYR A 222 14.07 -11.85 9.64
C TYR A 222 14.08 -11.03 8.35
N GLU A 223 15.24 -10.83 7.72
CA GLU A 223 15.40 -9.92 6.58
C GLU A 223 14.51 -10.26 5.39
N ASP A 224 14.36 -11.55 5.07
CA ASP A 224 13.68 -11.97 3.84
C ASP A 224 12.17 -12.18 4.05
N LEU A 225 11.75 -12.58 5.27
CA LEU A 225 10.38 -13.06 5.52
C LEU A 225 9.58 -12.20 6.50
N ILE A 226 10.23 -11.45 7.40
CA ILE A 226 9.54 -10.71 8.47
C ILE A 226 9.69 -9.19 8.30
N ARG A 227 10.88 -8.74 7.90
CA ARG A 227 11.28 -7.33 7.91
C ARG A 227 10.29 -6.44 7.16
N GLY A 228 9.63 -5.53 7.88
CA GLY A 228 8.70 -4.54 7.33
C GLY A 228 7.40 -5.12 6.78
N ARG A 229 7.00 -6.31 7.23
CA ARG A 229 5.79 -7.01 6.78
C ARG A 229 4.87 -7.32 7.94
N LYS A 230 3.59 -7.47 7.63
CA LYS A 230 2.65 -8.19 8.48
C LYS A 230 2.87 -9.69 8.31
N VAL A 231 2.94 -10.44 9.40
CA VAL A 231 3.34 -11.85 9.39
C VAL A 231 2.34 -12.71 10.14
N LEU A 232 1.95 -13.82 9.52
CA LEU A 232 1.20 -14.89 10.18
C LEU A 232 2.13 -16.10 10.32
N ILE A 233 2.38 -16.56 11.54
CA ILE A 233 3.26 -17.71 11.81
C ILE A 233 2.49 -18.79 12.55
N ASN A 234 2.43 -19.99 11.97
CA ASN A 234 1.92 -21.20 12.61
C ASN A 234 2.99 -22.30 12.62
N PHE A 235 2.81 -23.28 13.50
CA PHE A 235 3.68 -24.44 13.64
C PHE A 235 2.95 -25.69 13.13
N ALA A 236 3.65 -26.57 12.41
CA ALA A 236 3.07 -27.81 11.90
C ALA A 236 4.15 -28.87 11.68
N PHE A 237 3.75 -30.10 11.37
CA PHE A 237 4.63 -31.09 10.78
C PHE A 237 3.84 -31.98 9.82
N THR A 238 4.47 -32.49 8.77
CA THR A 238 3.74 -33.05 7.62
C THR A 238 3.13 -34.43 7.89
N SER A 239 3.68 -35.19 8.85
CA SER A 239 3.19 -36.50 9.25
C SER A 239 2.02 -36.45 10.25
N CYS A 240 1.62 -35.25 10.68
CA CYS A 240 0.51 -35.08 11.63
C CYS A 240 -0.84 -35.55 11.03
N GLN A 241 -1.48 -36.50 11.71
CA GLN A 241 -2.81 -37.01 11.34
C GLN A 241 -3.99 -36.27 11.99
N GLY A 242 -3.70 -35.25 12.80
CA GLY A 242 -4.68 -34.46 13.54
C GLY A 242 -4.95 -33.10 12.89
N ILE A 243 -4.71 -32.03 13.67
CA ILE A 243 -5.17 -30.68 13.36
C ILE A 243 -4.44 -29.99 12.20
N CYS A 244 -3.21 -30.42 11.85
CA CYS A 244 -2.39 -29.71 10.86
C CYS A 244 -3.03 -29.65 9.47
N SER A 245 -3.65 -30.73 8.99
CA SER A 245 -4.35 -30.74 7.70
C SER A 245 -5.58 -29.81 7.67
N PRO A 246 -6.54 -29.92 8.62
CA PRO A 246 -7.66 -28.97 8.72
C PRO A 246 -7.21 -27.51 8.88
N MET A 247 -6.21 -27.26 9.73
CA MET A 247 -5.67 -25.92 9.97
C MET A 247 -5.04 -25.33 8.70
N THR A 248 -4.28 -26.12 7.95
CA THR A 248 -3.66 -25.62 6.70
C THR A 248 -4.71 -25.29 5.65
N ARG A 249 -5.78 -26.10 5.54
CA ARG A 249 -6.93 -25.76 4.69
C ARG A 249 -7.60 -24.45 5.12
N HIS A 250 -7.82 -24.28 6.42
CA HIS A 250 -8.42 -23.08 7.00
C HIS A 250 -7.59 -21.82 6.72
N LEU A 251 -6.28 -21.90 6.92
CA LEU A 251 -5.37 -20.80 6.62
C LEU A 251 -5.23 -20.54 5.10
N ALA A 252 -5.48 -21.52 4.24
CA ALA A 252 -5.60 -21.28 2.79
C ALA A 252 -6.84 -20.45 2.43
N GLU A 253 -7.92 -20.53 3.22
CA GLU A 253 -9.06 -19.61 3.07
C GLU A 253 -8.70 -18.19 3.51
N VAL A 254 -7.93 -18.05 4.61
CA VAL A 254 -7.36 -16.76 5.04
C VAL A 254 -6.46 -16.19 3.93
N GLN A 255 -5.56 -16.99 3.35
CA GLN A 255 -4.70 -16.56 2.24
C GLN A 255 -5.52 -16.05 1.05
N LYS A 256 -6.60 -16.76 0.69
CA LYS A 256 -7.50 -16.36 -0.40
C LYS A 256 -8.16 -15.01 -0.12
N LYS A 257 -8.61 -14.76 1.12
CA LYS A 257 -9.22 -13.47 1.51
C LYS A 257 -8.22 -12.33 1.55
N LEU A 258 -7.00 -12.55 2.05
CA LEU A 258 -5.92 -11.57 2.03
C LEU A 258 -5.41 -11.28 0.61
N GLY A 259 -5.61 -12.21 -0.32
CA GLY A 259 -5.42 -12.02 -1.75
C GLY A 259 -3.99 -11.62 -2.13
N GLY A 260 -3.86 -10.70 -3.09
CA GLY A 260 -2.57 -10.29 -3.67
C GLY A 260 -1.63 -9.51 -2.74
N ARG A 261 -2.01 -9.31 -1.47
CA ARG A 261 -1.14 -8.75 -0.42
C ARG A 261 -0.18 -9.80 0.14
N VAL A 262 -0.57 -11.07 0.13
CA VAL A 262 0.30 -12.18 0.53
C VAL A 262 1.45 -12.31 -0.47
N GLY A 263 2.69 -12.18 0.01
CA GLY A 263 3.91 -12.10 -0.79
C GLY A 263 4.38 -10.67 -1.12
N LYS A 264 3.58 -9.65 -0.80
CA LYS A 264 3.96 -8.23 -0.92
C LYS A 264 4.24 -7.64 0.47
N ASP A 265 3.18 -7.18 1.14
CA ASP A 265 3.21 -6.57 2.47
C ASP A 265 2.81 -7.57 3.57
N ILE A 266 2.23 -8.71 3.22
CA ILE A 266 1.89 -9.80 4.13
C ILE A 266 2.74 -11.03 3.83
N THR A 267 3.25 -11.73 4.85
CA THR A 267 3.93 -13.02 4.71
C THR A 267 3.29 -14.06 5.61
N MET A 268 3.00 -15.24 5.05
CA MET A 268 2.52 -16.38 5.83
C MET A 268 3.66 -17.38 5.99
N ILE A 269 3.82 -17.93 7.18
CA ILE A 269 4.90 -18.85 7.53
C ILE A 269 4.31 -20.04 8.28
N THR A 270 4.55 -21.23 7.75
CA THR A 270 4.36 -22.48 8.49
C THR A 270 5.74 -23.04 8.81
N LEU A 271 6.11 -23.04 10.08
CA LEU A 271 7.41 -23.56 10.53
C LEU A 271 7.27 -25.02 10.96
N SER A 272 8.10 -25.90 10.40
CA SER A 272 8.12 -27.31 10.81
C SER A 272 8.61 -27.45 12.25
N VAL A 273 7.94 -28.30 13.03
CA VAL A 273 8.41 -28.76 14.36
C VAL A 273 9.15 -30.09 14.30
N ASP A 274 9.27 -30.69 13.10
CA ASP A 274 9.93 -31.97 12.86
C ASP A 274 10.93 -31.88 11.68
N PRO A 275 12.00 -31.08 11.81
CA PRO A 275 12.95 -30.84 10.70
C PRO A 275 13.74 -32.09 10.29
N ALA A 276 13.76 -33.13 11.12
CA ALA A 276 14.42 -34.40 10.79
C ALA A 276 13.68 -35.17 9.68
N ASN A 277 12.34 -35.01 9.59
CA ASN A 277 11.51 -35.72 8.62
C ASN A 277 10.88 -34.78 7.56
N ASP A 278 10.62 -33.52 7.92
CA ASP A 278 10.05 -32.53 7.03
C ASP A 278 11.12 -31.88 6.14
N THR A 279 11.54 -32.60 5.10
CA THR A 279 12.40 -32.06 4.03
C THR A 279 11.66 -31.05 3.16
N PRO A 280 12.36 -30.17 2.40
CA PRO A 280 11.73 -29.26 1.44
C PRO A 280 10.74 -29.96 0.50
N GLU A 281 11.09 -31.14 -0.02
CA GLU A 281 10.23 -31.91 -0.91
C GLU A 281 8.96 -32.40 -0.22
N THR A 282 9.07 -32.78 1.05
CA THR A 282 7.93 -33.22 1.87
C THR A 282 7.00 -32.05 2.18
N LEU A 283 7.57 -30.89 2.52
CA LEU A 283 6.82 -29.66 2.69
C LEU A 283 6.14 -29.20 1.40
N ALA A 284 6.79 -29.34 0.24
CA ALA A 284 6.18 -29.02 -1.06
C ALA A 284 4.98 -29.90 -1.37
N ARG A 285 5.08 -31.20 -1.10
CA ARG A 285 3.95 -32.12 -1.27
C ARG A 285 2.80 -31.76 -0.34
N PHE A 286 3.10 -31.40 0.91
CA PHE A 286 2.11 -30.99 1.87
C PHE A 286 1.42 -29.68 1.47
N ALA A 287 2.17 -28.62 1.13
CA ALA A 287 1.65 -27.34 0.69
C ALA A 287 0.79 -27.47 -0.59
N LYS A 288 1.23 -28.29 -1.55
CA LYS A 288 0.48 -28.55 -2.79
C LYS A 288 -0.90 -29.17 -2.54
N LYS A 289 -1.07 -29.98 -1.50
CA LYS A 289 -2.37 -30.60 -1.15
C LYS A 289 -3.45 -29.57 -0.79
N PHE A 290 -3.06 -28.37 -0.38
CA PHE A 290 -3.97 -27.31 0.08
C PHE A 290 -4.00 -26.10 -0.84
N ASP A 291 -3.46 -26.22 -2.06
CA ASP A 291 -3.40 -25.15 -3.05
C ASP A 291 -2.78 -23.86 -2.49
N VAL A 292 -1.73 -24.01 -1.68
CA VAL A 292 -0.99 -22.88 -1.09
C VAL A 292 -0.43 -21.99 -2.21
N GLY A 293 -0.80 -20.72 -2.18
CA GLY A 293 -0.35 -19.69 -3.12
C GLY A 293 1.00 -19.05 -2.75
N PRO A 294 1.54 -18.18 -3.62
CA PRO A 294 2.78 -17.46 -3.36
C PRO A 294 2.71 -16.59 -2.10
N GLY A 295 3.86 -16.34 -1.48
CA GLY A 295 3.97 -15.55 -0.24
C GLY A 295 3.65 -16.31 1.05
N TRP A 296 3.34 -17.60 0.94
CA TRP A 296 3.27 -18.52 2.08
C TRP A 296 4.42 -19.53 2.02
N TYR A 297 5.29 -19.47 3.03
CA TYR A 297 6.50 -20.27 3.14
C TYR A 297 6.32 -21.38 4.16
N PHE A 298 6.63 -22.61 3.76
CA PHE A 298 6.74 -23.76 4.63
C PHE A 298 8.22 -23.97 4.90
N LEU A 299 8.66 -23.73 6.13
CA LEU A 299 10.08 -23.64 6.48
C LEU A 299 10.56 -24.85 7.28
N THR A 300 11.75 -25.32 6.93
CA THR A 300 12.56 -26.32 7.63
C THR A 300 14.03 -25.87 7.61
N GLY A 301 14.98 -26.76 7.93
CA GLY A 301 16.40 -26.48 7.81
C GLY A 301 17.24 -27.33 8.75
N ALA A 302 18.45 -26.85 9.05
CA ALA A 302 19.30 -27.47 10.05
C ALA A 302 18.54 -27.57 11.40
N PRO A 303 18.52 -28.74 12.07
CA PRO A 303 17.74 -28.94 13.30
C PRO A 303 18.02 -27.89 14.39
N GLU A 304 19.26 -27.43 14.51
CA GLU A 304 19.69 -26.38 15.43
C GLU A 304 19.07 -25.01 15.09
N ASN A 305 18.98 -24.67 13.80
CA ASN A 305 18.39 -23.42 13.33
C ASN A 305 16.88 -23.41 13.56
N VAL A 306 16.21 -24.50 13.19
CA VAL A 306 14.76 -24.66 13.39
C VAL A 306 14.44 -24.63 14.88
N SER A 307 15.22 -25.33 15.71
CA SER A 307 15.06 -25.34 17.17
C SER A 307 15.24 -23.95 17.79
N LEU A 308 16.23 -23.18 17.33
CA LEU A 308 16.47 -21.81 17.79
C LEU A 308 15.27 -20.90 17.50
N VAL A 309 14.75 -20.94 16.27
CA VAL A 309 13.60 -20.14 15.85
C VAL A 309 12.34 -20.56 16.61
N LEU A 310 12.07 -21.86 16.73
CA LEU A 310 10.94 -22.39 17.49
C LEU A 310 10.97 -21.97 18.96
N LYS A 311 12.14 -22.01 19.62
CA LYS A 311 12.29 -21.59 21.02
C LYS A 311 11.98 -20.11 21.20
N LYS A 312 12.46 -19.26 20.29
CA LYS A 312 12.18 -17.83 20.30
C LYS A 312 10.69 -17.56 20.15
N LEU A 313 10.04 -18.21 19.20
CA LEU A 313 8.61 -18.02 18.90
C LEU A 313 7.66 -18.73 19.89
N GLY A 314 8.19 -19.55 20.81
CA GLY A 314 7.40 -20.35 21.75
C GLY A 314 6.68 -21.55 21.11
N GLY A 315 7.17 -22.02 19.97
CA GLY A 315 6.65 -23.19 19.25
C GLY A 315 7.46 -24.48 19.45
N TYR A 316 8.56 -24.43 20.20
CA TYR A 316 9.42 -25.60 20.45
C TYR A 316 8.73 -26.64 21.32
N THR A 317 8.85 -27.90 20.93
CA THR A 317 8.43 -29.08 21.71
C THR A 317 9.44 -30.21 21.49
N ASP A 318 9.64 -31.04 22.50
CA ASP A 318 10.45 -32.27 22.38
C ASP A 318 9.66 -33.40 21.68
N GLU A 319 8.33 -33.31 21.69
CA GLU A 319 7.45 -34.27 21.02
C GLU A 319 6.57 -33.52 20.01
N PRO A 320 6.77 -33.70 18.69
CA PRO A 320 5.98 -33.01 17.67
C PRO A 320 4.47 -33.13 17.87
N GLY A 321 3.98 -34.24 18.44
CA GLY A 321 2.55 -34.44 18.72
C GLY A 321 1.93 -33.47 19.74
N THR A 322 2.73 -32.75 20.53
CA THR A 322 2.26 -31.87 21.62
C THR A 322 2.39 -30.38 21.31
N HIS A 323 2.74 -30.01 20.07
CA HIS A 323 2.91 -28.60 19.69
C HIS A 323 1.59 -27.81 19.74
N SER A 324 1.73 -26.49 19.96
CA SER A 324 0.61 -25.55 20.06
C SER A 324 -0.03 -25.24 18.69
N SER A 325 -1.36 -25.15 18.63
CA SER A 325 -2.12 -24.63 17.49
C SER A 325 -2.28 -23.09 17.52
N THR A 326 -1.34 -22.40 18.17
CA THR A 326 -1.31 -20.94 18.21
C THR A 326 -0.85 -20.38 16.87
N LEU A 327 -1.57 -19.37 16.41
CA LEU A 327 -1.17 -18.51 15.31
C LEU A 327 -0.60 -17.21 15.88
N LEU A 328 0.64 -16.89 15.53
CA LEU A 328 1.22 -15.58 15.81
C LEU A 328 0.84 -14.65 14.66
N ILE A 329 0.27 -13.49 14.98
CA ILE A 329 -0.01 -12.42 14.00
C ILE A 329 0.76 -11.20 14.45
N GLY A 330 1.63 -10.71 13.58
CA GLY A 330 2.52 -9.60 13.91
C GLY A 330 2.60 -8.58 12.79
N ASP A 331 2.98 -7.37 13.17
CA ASP A 331 3.44 -6.34 12.27
C ASP A 331 4.87 -5.96 12.67
N ALA A 332 5.83 -6.40 11.87
CA ALA A 332 7.24 -6.16 12.14
C ALA A 332 7.64 -4.68 11.98
N ALA A 333 6.80 -3.86 11.34
CA ALA A 333 7.01 -2.42 11.23
C ALA A 333 6.70 -1.68 12.53
N THR A 334 5.63 -2.08 13.22
CA THR A 334 5.15 -1.43 14.45
C THR A 334 5.61 -2.16 15.72
N GLY A 335 6.07 -3.40 15.60
CA GLY A 335 6.43 -4.26 16.73
C GLY A 335 5.21 -4.84 17.46
N MET A 336 4.01 -4.69 16.89
CA MET A 336 2.78 -5.23 17.47
C MET A 336 2.65 -6.73 17.15
N TRP A 337 2.38 -7.53 18.17
CA TRP A 337 2.17 -8.98 18.04
C TRP A 337 1.00 -9.44 18.89
N VAL A 338 0.16 -10.30 18.33
CA VAL A 338 -0.94 -10.96 19.02
C VAL A 338 -0.91 -12.46 18.77
N LYS A 339 -1.52 -13.20 19.69
CA LYS A 339 -1.74 -14.64 19.56
C LYS A 339 -3.23 -14.87 19.29
N ALA A 340 -3.52 -15.72 18.30
CA ALA A 340 -4.86 -16.19 18.00
C ALA A 340 -4.86 -17.73 17.95
N ALA A 341 -6.04 -18.35 18.04
CA ALA A 341 -6.16 -19.75 17.67
C ALA A 341 -6.12 -19.84 16.15
N ALA A 342 -5.32 -20.76 15.58
CA ALA A 342 -5.23 -20.90 14.13
C ALA A 342 -6.56 -21.33 13.46
N MET A 343 -7.50 -21.84 14.26
CA MET A 343 -8.86 -22.23 13.85
C MET A 343 -9.92 -21.16 14.18
N SER A 344 -9.52 -19.95 14.60
CA SER A 344 -10.45 -18.83 14.74
C SER A 344 -11.12 -18.50 13.42
N ASP A 345 -12.30 -17.87 13.46
CA ASP A 345 -13.06 -17.48 12.28
C ASP A 345 -12.19 -16.74 11.24
N VAL A 346 -12.36 -17.08 9.96
CA VAL A 346 -11.52 -16.58 8.86
C VAL A 346 -11.59 -15.05 8.77
N ASP A 347 -12.78 -14.47 8.91
CA ASP A 347 -12.95 -13.01 8.83
C ASP A 347 -12.34 -12.32 10.03
N HIS A 348 -12.41 -12.93 11.22
CA HIS A 348 -11.70 -12.41 12.38
C HIS A 348 -10.17 -12.43 12.21
N LEU A 349 -9.60 -13.49 11.62
CA LEU A 349 -8.17 -13.57 11.34
C LEU A 349 -7.74 -12.52 10.31
N VAL A 350 -8.49 -12.35 9.24
CA VAL A 350 -8.25 -11.30 8.22
C VAL A 350 -8.31 -9.92 8.86
N TYR A 351 -9.37 -9.63 9.62
CA TYR A 351 -9.53 -8.37 10.32
C TYR A 351 -8.35 -8.07 11.25
N THR A 352 -7.91 -9.07 12.03
CA THR A 352 -6.78 -8.94 12.96
C THR A 352 -5.48 -8.56 12.23
N VAL A 353 -5.21 -9.16 11.06
CA VAL A 353 -4.04 -8.82 10.24
C VAL A 353 -4.17 -7.39 9.71
N GLU A 354 -5.34 -7.03 9.19
CA GLU A 354 -5.54 -5.74 8.54
C GLU A 354 -5.47 -4.55 9.51
N HIS A 355 -5.93 -4.72 10.75
CA HIS A 355 -6.13 -3.65 11.72
C HIS A 355 -5.23 -3.78 12.97
N LEU A 356 -4.11 -4.51 12.86
CA LEU A 356 -3.18 -4.73 13.99
C LEU A 356 -2.58 -3.44 14.55
N ASP A 357 -2.47 -2.43 13.69
CA ASP A 357 -1.84 -1.12 13.90
C ASP A 357 -2.85 0.04 13.99
N ASP A 358 -4.15 -0.25 13.97
CA ASP A 358 -5.18 0.76 14.15
C ASP A 358 -5.13 1.35 15.57
N PRO A 359 -5.11 2.69 15.72
CA PRO A 359 -5.20 3.31 17.03
C PRO A 359 -6.56 2.97 17.65
N ARG A 360 -6.53 2.27 18.78
CA ARG A 360 -7.74 1.93 19.56
C ARG A 360 -8.36 3.15 20.22
#